data_AF-A0AAW2JIE1-F1
#
_entry.id   AF-A0AAW2JIE1-F1
#
_cell.length_a   1.000
_cell.length_b   1.000
_cell.length_c   1.000
_cell.angle_alpha   90.00
_cell.angle_beta   90.00
_cell.angle_gamma   90.00
#
_symmetry.space_group_name_H-M   'P 1'
#
loop_
_entity.id
_entity.type
_entity.pdbx_description
1 polymer ?
#
loop_
_entity_poly.entity_id
_entity_poly.type
_entity_poly.pdbx_seq_one_letter_code
_entity_poly.pdbx_strand_id
1 'polypeptide(L)'
;MRIPEVTTGLLKQFKGCFAPLSCNKYASNVVEKFLLESGENNSETIIMELLKSRSAPRLLLDPFGNFVIQSALSASKGHARDALLKLIQVNERLMQSNLYGKKILATLEKRKLQKA
;
A
#
# COMPACT_ATOMS: atom_id res chain seq x y z
N MET A 1 9.28 -19.69 -5.89
CA MET A 1 10.61 -19.82 -5.26
C MET A 1 10.74 -18.70 -4.23
N ARG A 2 10.67 -18.99 -2.93
CA ARG A 2 10.95 -18.01 -1.86
C ARG A 2 12.38 -18.25 -1.40
N ILE A 3 13.26 -17.26 -1.60
CA ILE A 3 14.59 -17.25 -1.00
C ILE A 3 14.59 -16.05 -0.04
N PRO A 4 14.32 -16.26 1.26
CA PRO A 4 14.15 -15.18 2.24
C PRO A 4 15.32 -14.19 2.30
N GLU A 5 16.53 -14.66 2.04
CA GLU A 5 17.75 -13.85 2.00
C GLU A 5 17.76 -12.86 0.83
N VAL A 6 17.33 -13.30 -0.36
CA VAL A 6 17.21 -12.44 -1.55
C VAL A 6 16.14 -11.37 -1.34
N THR A 7 15.00 -11.74 -0.76
CA THR A 7 13.92 -10.80 -0.42
C THR A 7 14.42 -9.70 0.52
N THR A 8 15.21 -10.06 1.53
CA THR A 8 15.76 -9.11 2.50
C THR A 8 16.81 -8.18 1.86
N GLY A 9 17.65 -8.70 0.96
CA GLY A 9 18.60 -7.90 0.20
C GLY A 9 17.91 -6.86 -0.70
N LEU A 10 16.88 -7.28 -1.42
CA LEU A 10 16.10 -6.40 -2.30
C LEU A 10 15.32 -5.32 -1.53
N LEU A 11 14.75 -5.67 -0.36
CA LEU A 11 14.09 -4.69 0.51
C LEU A 11 15.02 -3.56 0.92
N LYS A 12 16.29 -3.88 1.24
CA LYS A 12 17.29 -2.86 1.56
C LYS A 12 17.62 -1.98 0.37
N GLN A 13 17.72 -2.57 -0.83
CA GLN A 13 18.00 -1.82 -2.07
C GLN A 13 16.86 -0.89 -2.48
N PHE A 14 15.60 -1.26 -2.20
CA PHE A 14 14.43 -0.47 -2.59
C PHE A 14 13.97 0.53 -1.53
N LYS A 15 14.60 0.54 -0.36
CA LYS A 15 14.32 1.51 0.70
C LYS A 15 14.53 2.94 0.17
N GLY A 16 13.57 3.81 0.43
CA GLY A 16 13.50 5.18 -0.09
C GLY A 16 12.81 5.30 -1.46
N CYS A 17 12.53 4.19 -2.14
CA CYS A 17 11.97 4.15 -3.48
C CYS A 17 10.60 3.46 -3.56
N PHE A 18 9.98 3.07 -2.45
CA PHE A 18 8.73 2.31 -2.52
C PHE A 18 7.59 3.09 -3.17
N ALA A 19 7.50 4.41 -2.96
CA ALA A 19 6.46 5.23 -3.57
C ALA A 19 6.55 5.27 -5.12
N PRO A 20 7.68 5.63 -5.75
CA PRO A 20 7.78 5.58 -7.21
C PRO A 20 7.67 4.16 -7.77
N LEU A 21 8.19 3.14 -7.07
CA LEU A 21 8.03 1.73 -7.48
C LEU A 21 6.56 1.30 -7.49
N SER A 22 5.76 1.81 -6.55
CA SER A 22 4.32 1.50 -6.46
C SER A 22 3.50 2.05 -7.63
N CYS A 23 3.98 3.09 -8.31
CA CYS A 23 3.37 3.67 -9.50
C CYS A 23 3.85 3.02 -10.81
N ASN A 24 4.73 2.00 -10.75
CA ASN A 24 5.26 1.34 -11.93
C ASN A 24 4.51 0.02 -12.19
N LYS A 25 4.09 -0.19 -13.45
CA LYS A 25 3.32 -1.37 -13.90
C LYS A 25 3.86 -2.72 -13.43
N TYR A 26 5.19 -2.87 -13.41
CA TYR A 26 5.83 -4.13 -13.08
C TYR A 26 6.32 -4.15 -11.63
N ALA A 27 6.93 -3.06 -11.18
CA ALA A 27 7.47 -2.99 -9.83
C ALA A 27 6.38 -2.92 -8.75
N SER A 28 5.18 -2.42 -9.05
CA SER A 28 4.05 -2.42 -8.08
C SER A 28 3.76 -3.83 -7.58
N ASN A 29 3.77 -4.83 -8.47
CA ASN A 29 3.54 -6.23 -8.09
C ASN A 29 4.62 -6.75 -7.13
N VAL A 30 5.85 -6.25 -7.24
CA VAL A 30 6.95 -6.62 -6.33
C VAL A 30 6.71 -5.98 -4.97
N VAL A 31 6.29 -4.71 -4.92
CA VAL A 31 5.95 -4.03 -3.66
C VAL A 31 4.77 -4.71 -2.98
N GLU A 32 3.74 -5.12 -3.72
CA GLU A 32 2.61 -5.89 -3.19
C GLU A 32 3.06 -7.21 -2.55
N LYS A 33 3.91 -7.96 -3.25
CA LYS A 33 4.48 -9.20 -2.70
C LYS A 33 5.30 -8.93 -1.44
N PHE A 34 6.09 -7.87 -1.40
CA PHE A 34 6.81 -7.52 -0.18
C PHE A 34 5.86 -7.20 0.98
N LEU A 35 4.80 -6.42 0.75
CA LEU A 35 3.82 -6.12 1.78
C LEU A 35 3.16 -7.39 2.34
N LEU A 36 2.85 -8.36 1.48
CA LEU A 36 2.11 -9.56 1.88
C LEU A 36 3.00 -10.71 2.39
N GLU A 37 4.26 -10.76 1.99
CA GLU A 37 5.10 -11.96 2.18
C GLU A 37 6.39 -11.74 2.98
N SER A 38 6.81 -10.49 3.24
CA SER A 38 8.11 -10.22 3.89
C SER A 38 8.08 -10.16 5.42
N GLY A 39 6.92 -10.36 6.03
CA GLY A 39 6.71 -10.29 7.48
C GLY A 39 6.33 -8.90 7.98
N GLU A 40 5.76 -8.85 9.19
CA GLU A 40 5.11 -7.66 9.75
C GLU A 40 6.05 -6.45 9.83
N ASN A 41 7.26 -6.61 10.38
CA ASN A 41 8.24 -5.53 10.52
C ASN A 41 8.64 -4.88 9.18
N ASN A 42 8.82 -5.70 8.14
CA ASN A 42 9.17 -5.23 6.80
C ASN A 42 7.98 -4.54 6.15
N SER A 43 6.79 -5.14 6.24
CA SER A 43 5.55 -4.54 5.73
C SER A 43 5.27 -3.17 6.37
N GLU A 44 5.44 -3.04 7.68
CA GLU A 44 5.28 -1.78 8.40
C GLU A 44 6.31 -0.74 7.93
N THR A 45 7.57 -1.14 7.74
CA THR A 45 8.61 -0.25 7.21
C THR A 45 8.23 0.32 5.84
N ILE A 46 7.74 -0.54 4.94
CA ILE A 46 7.27 -0.13 3.60
C ILE A 46 6.08 0.82 3.72
N ILE A 47 5.07 0.47 4.53
CA ILE A 47 3.86 1.28 4.74
C ILE A 47 4.22 2.68 5.25
N MET A 48 5.09 2.75 6.25
CA MET A 48 5.53 4.02 6.83
C MET A 48 6.32 4.86 5.82
N GLU A 49 7.09 4.24 4.94
CA GLU A 49 7.75 4.97 3.84
C GLU A 49 6.75 5.52 2.82
N LEU A 50 5.76 4.71 2.41
CA LEU A 50 4.70 5.16 1.52
C LEU A 50 3.94 6.35 2.10
N LEU A 51 3.62 6.31 3.40
CA LEU A 51 2.90 7.38 4.11
C LEU A 51 3.73 8.67 4.26
N LYS A 52 5.06 8.55 4.42
CA LYS A 52 5.97 9.70 4.50
C LYS A 52 6.23 10.35 3.14
N SER A 53 5.94 9.65 2.04
CA SER A 53 6.12 10.19 0.70
C SER A 53 5.14 11.34 0.43
N ARG A 54 5.66 12.43 -0.15
CA ARG A 54 4.81 13.53 -0.64
C ARG A 54 3.83 13.08 -1.73
N SER A 55 4.10 11.92 -2.36
CA SER A 55 3.24 11.32 -3.37
C SER A 55 2.21 10.34 -2.80
N ALA A 56 2.05 10.23 -1.47
CA ALA A 56 1.10 9.30 -0.87
C ALA A 56 -0.35 9.45 -1.40
N PRO A 57 -0.90 10.67 -1.57
CA PRO A 57 -2.22 10.83 -2.17
C PRO A 57 -2.29 10.35 -3.63
N ARG A 58 -1.19 10.45 -4.38
CA ARG A 58 -1.11 9.98 -5.78
C ARG A 58 -1.29 8.47 -5.86
N LEU A 59 -0.76 7.71 -4.89
CA LEU A 59 -0.90 6.25 -4.85
C LEU A 59 -2.37 5.81 -4.79
N LEU A 60 -3.24 6.58 -4.13
CA LEU A 60 -4.67 6.28 -4.04
C LEU A 60 -5.39 6.37 -5.39
N LEU A 61 -4.88 7.20 -6.28
CA LEU A 61 -5.50 7.57 -7.56
C LEU A 61 -4.77 6.95 -8.76
N ASP A 62 -3.69 6.21 -8.52
CA ASP A 62 -2.81 5.66 -9.55
C ASP A 62 -3.30 4.28 -10.04
N PRO A 63 -3.20 3.97 -11.35
CA PRO A 63 -3.61 2.68 -11.91
C PRO A 63 -2.93 1.46 -11.31
N PHE A 64 -1.73 1.61 -10.74
CA PHE A 64 -0.95 0.54 -10.11
C PHE A 64 -0.87 0.75 -8.59
N GLY A 65 -0.65 1.99 -8.15
CA GLY A 65 -0.53 2.34 -6.73
C GLY A 65 -1.77 1.95 -5.91
N ASN A 66 -2.96 1.97 -6.50
CA ASN A 66 -4.19 1.59 -5.80
C ASN A 66 -4.18 0.13 -5.30
N PHE A 67 -3.51 -0.77 -6.02
CA PHE A 67 -3.35 -2.16 -5.60
C PHE A 67 -2.35 -2.27 -4.46
N VAL A 68 -1.25 -1.50 -4.51
CA VAL A 68 -0.29 -1.41 -3.40
C VAL A 68 -0.95 -0.92 -2.12
N ILE A 69 -1.80 0.11 -2.17
CA ILE A 69 -2.53 0.59 -0.98
C ILE A 69 -3.49 -0.48 -0.44
N GLN A 70 -4.17 -1.23 -1.30
CA GLN A 70 -5.05 -2.34 -0.86
C GLN A 70 -4.25 -3.49 -0.22
N SER A 71 -3.09 -3.82 -0.77
CA SER A 71 -2.16 -4.80 -0.22
C SER A 71 -1.59 -4.31 1.13
N ALA A 72 -1.21 -3.04 1.24
CA ALA A 72 -0.78 -2.39 2.48
C ALA A 72 -1.88 -2.45 3.56
N LEU A 73 -3.13 -2.10 3.20
CA LEU A 73 -4.28 -2.24 4.10
C LEU A 73 -4.54 -3.69 4.53
N SER A 74 -4.13 -4.68 3.75
CA SER A 74 -4.29 -6.11 4.08
C SER A 74 -3.21 -6.60 5.03
N ALA A 75 -1.97 -6.12 4.85
CA ALA A 75 -0.82 -6.47 5.69
C ALA A 75 -0.78 -5.67 7.00
N SER A 76 -1.35 -4.46 7.02
CA SER A 76 -1.27 -3.53 8.16
C SER A 76 -2.11 -3.94 9.37
N LYS A 77 -1.56 -3.66 10.56
CA LYS A 77 -2.24 -3.73 11.87
C LYS A 77 -1.90 -2.47 12.68
N GLY A 78 -2.63 -2.26 13.78
CA GLY A 78 -2.37 -1.18 14.75
C GLY A 78 -2.16 0.19 14.11
N HIS A 79 -1.13 0.90 14.56
CA HIS A 79 -0.82 2.27 14.13
C HIS A 79 -0.64 2.42 12.61
N ALA A 80 0.04 1.47 11.94
CA ALA A 80 0.25 1.55 10.49
C ALA A 80 -1.07 1.48 9.72
N ARG A 81 -2.01 0.67 10.20
CA ARG A 81 -3.36 0.58 9.63
C ARG A 81 -4.13 1.88 9.82
N ASP A 82 -4.09 2.45 11.02
CA ASP A 82 -4.80 3.68 11.35
C ASP A 82 -4.29 4.86 10.51
N ALA A 83 -2.98 4.93 10.29
CA ALA A 83 -2.37 5.94 9.43
C ALA A 83 -2.80 5.81 7.95
N LEU A 84 -2.91 4.58 7.43
CA LEU A 84 -3.45 4.33 6.07
C LEU A 84 -4.93 4.74 5.97
N LEU A 85 -5.74 4.41 6.97
CA LEU A 85 -7.15 4.82 7.01
C LEU A 85 -7.28 6.34 7.09
N LYS A 86 -6.42 7.00 7.87
CA LYS A 86 -6.39 8.46 7.94
C LYS A 86 -6.03 9.10 6.61
N LEU A 87 -5.03 8.55 5.90
CA LEU A 87 -4.67 8.99 4.56
C LEU A 87 -5.87 8.92 3.61
N ILE A 88 -6.61 7.80 3.63
CA ILE A 88 -7.81 7.61 2.80
C ILE A 88 -8.90 8.61 3.18
N GLN A 89 -9.19 8.76 4.47
CA GLN A 89 -10.23 9.67 4.97
C GLN A 89 -9.96 11.13 4.55
N VAL A 90 -8.72 11.60 4.67
CA VAL A 90 -8.34 12.97 4.29
C VAL A 90 -8.49 13.20 2.77
N ASN A 91 -8.33 12.16 1.97
CA ASN A 91 -8.38 12.23 0.50
C ASN A 91 -9.70 11.71 -0.08
N GLU A 92 -10.70 11.41 0.74
CA GLU A 92 -11.91 10.69 0.31
C GLU A 92 -12.65 11.39 -0.84
N ARG A 93 -12.79 12.72 -0.78
CA ARG A 93 -13.43 13.51 -1.85
C ARG A 93 -12.72 13.37 -3.20
N LEU A 94 -11.38 13.36 -3.19
CA LEU A 94 -10.57 13.17 -4.41
C LEU A 94 -10.71 11.74 -4.93
N MET A 95 -10.80 10.76 -4.03
CA MET A 95 -10.99 9.36 -4.39
C MET A 95 -12.36 9.11 -5.01
N GLN A 96 -13.40 9.80 -4.54
CA GLN A 96 -14.77 9.70 -5.08
C GLN A 96 -14.90 10.26 -6.50
N SER A 97 -14.00 11.13 -6.97
CA SER A 97 -14.00 11.62 -8.36
C SER A 97 -13.08 10.82 -9.29
N ASN A 98 -12.30 9.87 -8.76
CA ASN A 98 -11.31 9.09 -9.51
C ASN A 98 -11.68 7.60 -9.61
N LEU A 99 -11.45 6.99 -10.78
CA LEU A 99 -11.77 5.58 -11.04
C LEU A 99 -11.06 4.62 -10.08
N TYR A 100 -9.77 4.84 -9.79
CA TYR A 100 -8.97 3.96 -8.95
C TYR A 100 -9.21 4.21 -7.46
N GLY A 101 -9.38 5.49 -7.08
CA GLY A 101 -9.76 5.86 -5.72
C GLY A 101 -11.08 5.20 -5.28
N LYS A 102 -12.11 5.21 -6.15
CA LYS A 102 -13.38 4.51 -5.91
C LYS A 102 -13.21 3.02 -5.62
N LYS A 103 -12.25 2.34 -6.28
CA LYS A 103 -12.01 0.90 -6.05
C LYS A 103 -11.51 0.63 -4.64
N ILE A 104 -10.61 1.47 -4.12
CA ILE A 104 -10.11 1.34 -2.75
C ILE A 104 -11.26 1.53 -1.74
N LEU A 105 -12.10 2.56 -1.93
CA LEU A 105 -13.26 2.82 -1.08
C LEU A 105 -14.23 1.63 -1.09
N ALA A 106 -14.55 1.10 -2.27
CA ALA A 106 -15.43 -0.06 -2.40
C ALA A 106 -14.86 -1.32 -1.72
N THR A 107 -13.54 -1.55 -1.82
CA THR A 107 -12.86 -2.65 -1.11
C THR A 107 -12.93 -2.47 0.41
N LEU A 108 -12.80 -1.25 0.91
CA LEU A 108 -12.92 -0.96 2.34
C LEU A 108 -14.35 -1.21 2.88
N GLU A 109 -15.37 -0.74 2.17
CA GLU A 109 -16.77 -0.95 2.57
C GLU A 109 -17.12 -2.44 2.60
N LYS A 110 -16.71 -3.21 1.59
CA LYS A 110 -16.90 -4.67 1.58
C LYS A 110 -16.26 -5.36 2.79
N ARG A 111 -15.07 -4.91 3.21
CA ARG A 111 -14.36 -5.47 4.37
C ARG A 111 -14.99 -5.10 5.71
N LYS A 112 -15.64 -3.94 5.82
CA LYS A 112 -16.42 -3.57 7.01
C LYS A 112 -17.63 -4.49 7.16
N LEU A 113 -18.36 -4.72 6.07
CA LEU A 113 -19.54 -5.59 6.05
C LEU A 113 -19.24 -7.07 6.37
N GLN A 114 -18.03 -7.55 6.08
CA GLN A 114 -17.60 -8.91 6.41
C GLN A 114 -17.19 -9.11 7.88
N LYS A 115 -17.03 -8.02 8.63
CA LYS A 115 -16.62 -8.04 10.05
C LYS A 115 -17.75 -7.67 11.01
N ALA A 116 -18.93 -7.34 10.49
CA ALA A 116 -20.16 -7.09 11.23
C ALA A 116 -21.01 -8.37 11.25
#